data_AF-A0A800BPP9-F1
#
_entry.id   AF-A0A800BPP9-F1
#
_cell.length_a   1.000
_cell.length_b   1.000
_cell.length_c   1.000
_cell.angle_alpha   90.00
_cell.angle_beta   90.00
_cell.angle_gamma   90.00
#
_symmetry.space_group_name_H-M   'P 1'
#
loop_
_entity.id
_entity.type
_entity.pdbx_description
1 polymer ?
#
loop_
_entity_poly.entity_id
_entity_poly.type
_entity_poly.pdbx_seq_one_letter_code
_entity_poly.pdbx_strand_id
1 'polypeptide(L)' 'MGSSPNYVEAVFEKIREINKNGTSILLVEQNARMALEYADRGYVFKIGEIALENVGKKPA' A
#
# COMPACT_ATOMS: atom_id res chain seq x y z
N MET A 1 16.63 -8.70 12.71
CA MET A 1 16.81 -8.85 11.25
C MET A 1 15.61 -8.18 10.60
N GLY A 2 15.52 -6.86 10.51
CA GLY A 2 16.51 -5.96 9.93
C GLY A 2 16.19 -5.72 8.45
N SER A 3 14.91 -5.60 8.07
CA SER A 3 14.49 -5.09 6.78
C SER A 3 14.98 -3.66 6.69
N SER A 4 16.11 -3.48 5.99
CA SER A 4 16.64 -2.15 5.66
C SER A 4 15.50 -1.32 5.05
N PRO A 5 15.31 -0.04 5.43
CA PRO A 5 14.24 0.81 4.87
C PRO A 5 14.12 0.70 3.34
N ASN A 6 15.27 0.57 2.66
CA ASN A 6 15.38 0.40 1.21
C ASN A 6 14.70 -0.87 0.66
N TYR A 7 14.65 -1.94 1.45
CA TYR A 7 14.02 -3.20 1.03
C TYR A 7 12.50 -3.07 0.96
N VAL A 8 11.91 -2.29 1.86
CA VAL A 8 10.47 -2.11 1.90
C VAL A 8 10.02 -1.30 0.68
N GLU A 9 10.70 -0.18 0.40
CA GLU A 9 10.45 0.62 -0.80
C GLU A 9 10.59 -0.20 -2.09
N ALA A 10 11.63 -1.04 -2.18
CA ALA A 10 11.84 -1.91 -3.34
C ALA A 10 10.68 -2.90 -3.56
N VAL A 11 10.11 -3.45 -2.48
CA VAL A 11 8.95 -4.35 -2.56
C VAL A 11 7.72 -3.59 -3.06
N PHE A 12 7.45 -2.39 -2.54
CA PHE A 12 6.31 -1.58 -2.97
C PHE A 12 6.41 -1.15 -4.44
N GLU A 13 7.61 -0.77 -4.91
CA GLU A 13 7.83 -0.47 -6.33
C GLU A 13 7.59 -1.69 -7.22
N LYS A 14 8.00 -2.90 -6.79
CA LYS A 14 7.69 -4.13 -7.52
C LYS A 14 6.20 -4.45 -7.54
N ILE A 15 5.50 -4.29 -6.43
CA ILE A 15 4.04 -4.43 -6.35
C ILE A 15 3.37 -3.46 -7.35
N ARG A 16 3.83 -2.21 -7.42
CA ARG A 16 3.32 -1.21 -8.33
C ARG A 16 3.56 -1.57 -9.80
N GLU A 17 4.73 -2.10 -10.13
CA GLU A 17 5.06 -2.60 -11.48
C GLU A 17 4.08 -3.72 -11.90
N ILE A 18 3.83 -4.69 -11.01
CA ILE A 18 2.88 -5.78 -11.25
C ILE A 18 1.46 -5.23 -11.45
N ASN A 19 1.05 -4.25 -10.64
CA ASN A 19 -0.25 -3.62 -10.77
C ASN A 19 -0.41 -2.86 -12.10
N LYS A 20 0.61 -2.11 -12.53
CA LYS A 20 0.62 -1.42 -13.83
C LYS A 20 0.52 -2.36 -15.03
N ASN A 21 0.95 -3.62 -14.87
CA ASN A 21 0.78 -4.66 -15.89
C ASN A 21 -0.65 -5.27 -15.91
N GLY A 22 -1.61 -4.67 -15.19
CA GLY A 22 -3.02 -5.05 -15.20
C GLY A 22 -3.45 -6.03 -14.09
N THR A 23 -2.52 -6.40 -13.20
CA THR A 23 -2.84 -7.30 -12.09
C THR A 23 -3.50 -6.51 -10.95
N SER A 24 -4.69 -6.92 -10.53
CA SER A 24 -5.31 -6.37 -9.31
C SER A 24 -4.60 -6.93 -8.07
N ILE A 25 -4.24 -6.05 -7.14
CA ILE A 25 -3.52 -6.42 -5.91
C ILE A 25 -4.30 -5.94 -4.70
N LEU A 26 -4.48 -6.83 -3.72
CA LEU A 26 -4.93 -6.50 -2.38
C LEU A 26 -3.76 -6.69 -1.41
N LEU A 27 -3.33 -5.60 -0.78
CA LEU A 27 -2.23 -5.60 0.18
C LEU A 27 -2.76 -5.34 1.59
N VAL A 28 -2.28 -6.13 2.56
CA VAL A 28 -2.59 -5.97 3.98
C VAL A 28 -1.30 -5.68 4.72
N GLU A 29 -1.25 -4.53 5.41
CA GLU A 29 -0.06 -4.04 6.07
C GLU A 29 -0.36 -3.48 7.45
N GLN A 30 0.60 -3.64 8.37
CA GLN A 30 0.53 -3.01 9.69
C GLN A 30 0.89 -1.52 9.59
N ASN A 31 1.81 -1.16 8.71
CA ASN A 31 2.16 0.24 8.44
C ASN A 31 1.21 0.81 7.37
N ALA A 32 -0.01 1.12 7.81
CA ALA A 32 -1.08 1.64 6.95
C ALA A 32 -0.68 2.91 6.21
N ARG A 33 0.10 3.81 6.84
CA ARG A 33 0.53 5.07 6.23
C ARG A 33 1.32 4.83 4.95
N MET A 34 2.33 3.97 5.03
CA MET A 34 3.16 3.64 3.87
C MET A 34 2.33 2.95 2.78
N ALA A 35 1.52 1.95 3.13
CA ALA A 35 0.68 1.28 2.14
C ALA A 35 -0.27 2.24 1.40
N LEU A 36 -0.83 3.23 2.11
CA LEU A 36 -1.69 4.26 1.52
C LEU A 36 -0.96 5.23 0.58
N GLU A 37 0.36 5.39 0.71
CA GLU A 37 1.15 6.23 -0.21
C GLU A 37 1.32 5.58 -1.59
N TYR A 38 1.25 4.24 -1.67
CA TYR A 38 1.44 3.47 -2.91
C TYR A 38 0.14 2.88 -3.49
N ALA A 39 -0.97 2.90 -2.76
CA ALA A 39 -2.22 2.28 -3.16
C ALA A 39 -3.18 3.24 -3.88
N ASP A 40 -3.89 2.74 -4.91
CA ASP A 40 -4.96 3.48 -5.58
C ASP A 40 -6.23 3.62 -4.72
N ARG A 41 -6.43 2.69 -3.78
CA ARG A 41 -7.48 2.75 -2.77
C ARG A 41 -6.99 2.05 -1.51
N GLY A 42 -7.36 2.57 -0.34
CA GLY A 42 -7.02 1.90 0.90
C GLY A 42 -8.02 2.14 2.01
N TYR A 43 -8.05 1.17 2.93
CA TYR A 43 -8.90 1.13 4.10
C TYR A 43 -8.06 0.89 5.33
N VAL A 44 -8.28 1.69 6.37
CA VAL A 44 -7.65 1.50 7.67
C VAL A 44 -8.66 0.92 8.63
N PHE A 45 -8.38 -0.28 9.12
CA PHE A 45 -9.20 -0.92 10.14
C PHE A 45 -8.70 -0.56 11.54
N LYS A 46 -9.62 -0.19 12.42
CA LYS A 46 -9.36 0.00 13.85
C LYS A 46 -10.49 -0.66 14.64
N ILE A 47 -10.16 -1.69 15.41
CA ILE A 47 -11.10 -2.39 16.32
C ILE A 47 -12.37 -2.84 15.57
N GLY A 48 -12.21 -3.52 14.43
CA GLY A 48 -13.32 -4.07 13.66
C GLY A 48 -14.09 -3.09 12.79
N GLU A 49 -13.77 -1.80 12.83
CA GLU A 49 -14.41 -0.76 12.01
C GLU A 49 -13.42 -0.12 11.04
N ILE A 50 -13.95 0.39 9.91
CA ILE A 50 -13.16 1.19 8.96
C ILE A 50 -13.05 2.60 9.54
N ALA A 51 -11.85 2.95 9.99
CA ALA A 51 -11.55 4.26 10.55
C ALA A 51 -11.19 5.29 9.48
N LEU A 52 -10.68 4.86 8.32
CA LEU A 52 -10.31 5.73 7.22
C LEU A 52 -10.48 5.00 5.88
N GLU A 53 -11.06 5.68 4.91
CA GLU A 53 -11.07 5.29 3.51
C GLU A 53 -10.36 6.37 2.69
N ASN A 54 -9.43 5.97 1.84
CA ASN A 54 -8.75 6.87 0.92
C ASN A 54 -8.86 6.33 -0.49
N VAL A 55 -9.27 7.21 -1.42
CA VAL A 55 -9.03 7.02 -2.86
C VAL A 55 -7.68 7.66 -3.14
N GLY A 56 -6.68 6.82 -3.39
CA GLY A 56 -5.28 7.17 -3.52
C GLY A 56 -5.06 8.40 -4.39
N LYS A 57 -4.08 9.23 -4.01
CA LYS A 57 -3.66 10.34 -4.85
C LYS A 57 -3.21 9.77 -6.20
N LYS A 58 -3.91 10.12 -7.27
CA LYS A 58 -3.41 9.89 -8.63
C LYS A 58 -1.97 10.41 -8.68
N PRO A 59 -1.00 9.60 -9.14
CA PRO A 59 0.33 10.11 -9.41
C PRO A 59 0.20 11.21 -10.47
N ALA A 60 0.88 12.35 -10.25
CA ALA A 60 1.07 13.35 -11.28
C ALA A 60 1.87 12.78 -12.47
#